data_AF-A0A954XYC3-F1
#
_entry.id   AF-A0A954XYC3-F1
#
_cell.length_a   1.000
_cell.length_b   1.000
_cell.length_c   1.000
_cell.angle_alpha   90.00
_cell.angle_beta   90.00
_cell.angle_gamma   90.00
#
_symmetry.space_group_name_H-M   'P 1'
#
loop_
_entity.id
_entity.type
_entity.pdbx_description
1 polymer ?
#
loop_
_entity_poly.entity_id
_entity_poly.type
_entity_poly.pdbx_seq_one_letter_code
_entity_poly.pdbx_strand_id
1 'polypeptide(L)'
;MIKTIATGITSAAILTALASACAAQEDNQPGAAPPVAAAASDDAAAIRATGNKFVDAFNRQDAKALAGLWTEDGEYLDDAGRRFAGREAIEACYADQFETGGPAKIRIMIDSVRLLSPDTAIEDGRAVLEPAPPGPPGVSKYAVVHVKVDGTWLMGSVRDAWVESPSGYANVADLDWLIGKWSAEERGVRIDSDCQWVANKSFVERRYTITQPDQSQTAGVQIIGWNADTAQVQSWDFSPDGGHAVGVWSAQPGGWSAEMHGVTGDGTITTSVNLLTKLDDDAYVWKSVHRMAGETPLPDTGEVVLRRQPAR
;
A
#
# COMPACT_ATOMS: atom_id res chain seq x y z
N MET A 1 -25.58 62.16 -21.40
CA MET A 1 -25.45 60.99 -22.30
C MET A 1 -26.24 59.86 -21.64
N ILE A 2 -27.55 59.65 -21.84
CA ILE A 2 -28.36 59.24 -23.00
C ILE A 2 -27.93 57.88 -23.63
N LYS A 3 -28.93 56.97 -23.69
CA LYS A 3 -29.06 55.59 -24.25
C LYS A 3 -28.75 54.47 -23.24
N THR A 4 -29.69 53.67 -22.69
CA THR A 4 -30.97 53.05 -23.14
C THR A 4 -30.78 51.89 -24.12
N ILE A 5 -31.61 50.84 -23.90
CA ILE A 5 -32.09 49.76 -24.80
C ILE A 5 -31.22 48.49 -24.70
N ALA A 6 -31.70 47.24 -24.60
CA ALA A 6 -33.00 46.56 -24.42
C ALA A 6 -32.65 45.05 -24.48
N THR A 7 -33.25 44.20 -23.65
CA THR A 7 -34.36 43.29 -23.99
C THR A 7 -34.05 42.25 -25.07
N GLY A 8 -34.31 40.98 -24.72
CA GLY A 8 -34.69 39.93 -25.67
C GLY A 8 -33.95 38.61 -25.44
N ILE A 9 -34.54 37.42 -25.45
CA ILE A 9 -35.91 36.89 -25.45
C ILE A 9 -35.69 35.36 -25.52
N THR A 10 -36.50 34.60 -24.77
CA THR A 10 -36.93 33.19 -24.95
C THR A 10 -36.01 32.14 -25.60
N SER A 11 -35.90 30.98 -24.95
CA SER A 11 -36.44 29.73 -25.52
C SER A 11 -36.70 28.69 -24.45
N ALA A 12 -37.96 28.26 -24.39
CA ALA A 12 -38.43 27.08 -23.69
C ALA A 12 -38.05 25.83 -24.49
N ALA A 13 -37.69 24.76 -23.79
CA ALA A 13 -37.82 23.41 -24.30
C ALA A 13 -38.26 22.50 -23.14
N ILE A 14 -39.57 22.33 -23.05
CA ILE A 14 -40.21 21.21 -22.38
C ILE A 14 -39.92 19.99 -23.26
N LEU A 15 -39.30 18.95 -22.71
CA LEU A 15 -39.31 17.61 -23.29
C LEU A 15 -39.89 16.63 -22.27
N THR A 16 -41.11 16.22 -22.54
CA THR A 16 -41.89 15.23 -21.81
C THR A 16 -41.69 13.85 -22.45
N ALA A 17 -41.67 12.82 -21.60
CA ALA A 17 -41.89 11.38 -21.90
C ALA A 17 -40.74 10.66 -22.66
N LEU A 18 -40.38 9.41 -22.36
CA LEU A 18 -41.16 8.25 -21.93
C LEU A 18 -40.40 7.43 -20.87
N ALA A 19 -41.12 7.01 -19.84
CA ALA A 19 -40.75 5.87 -19.02
C ALA A 19 -40.89 4.59 -19.84
N SER A 20 -39.79 3.94 -20.19
CA SER A 20 -39.79 2.53 -20.58
C SER A 20 -39.49 1.69 -19.35
N ALA A 21 -40.56 1.33 -18.64
CA ALA A 21 -40.56 0.17 -17.77
C ALA A 21 -40.43 -1.07 -18.66
N CYS A 22 -39.24 -1.66 -18.73
CA CYS A 22 -39.09 -3.01 -19.22
C CYS A 22 -39.57 -3.94 -18.10
N ALA A 23 -40.89 -4.16 -18.04
CA ALA A 23 -41.47 -5.22 -17.25
C ALA A 23 -41.07 -6.54 -17.93
N ALA A 24 -40.06 -7.21 -17.38
CA ALA A 24 -39.82 -8.61 -17.68
C ALA A 24 -41.00 -9.40 -17.13
N GLN A 25 -41.77 -9.99 -18.03
CA GLN A 25 -42.84 -10.91 -17.70
C GLN A 25 -42.19 -12.22 -17.22
N GLU A 26 -42.24 -12.48 -15.90
CA GLU A 26 -41.94 -13.79 -15.33
C GLU A 26 -43.05 -14.76 -15.73
N ASP A 27 -42.86 -15.45 -16.84
CA ASP A 27 -43.54 -16.73 -17.09
C ASP A 27 -42.88 -17.77 -16.18
N ASN A 28 -43.51 -17.99 -15.02
CA ASN A 28 -43.05 -18.92 -14.00
C ASN A 28 -43.55 -20.34 -14.32
N GLN A 29 -42.75 -21.10 -15.07
CA GLN A 29 -42.78 -22.56 -15.05
C GLN A 29 -41.42 -23.09 -14.57
N PRO A 30 -41.37 -23.96 -13.54
CA PRO A 30 -40.12 -24.56 -13.09
C PRO A 30 -39.68 -25.66 -14.08
N GLY A 31 -39.03 -25.26 -15.17
CA GLY A 31 -38.26 -26.13 -16.04
C GLY A 31 -36.85 -26.33 -15.47
N ALA A 32 -36.40 -27.57 -15.39
CA ALA A 32 -35.04 -27.92 -14.96
C ALA A 32 -33.99 -27.09 -15.73
N ALA A 33 -33.02 -26.53 -15.01
CA ALA A 33 -31.95 -25.73 -15.60
C ALA A 33 -31.23 -26.49 -16.74
N PRO A 34 -30.95 -25.85 -17.89
CA PRO A 34 -30.36 -26.53 -19.04
C PRO A 34 -28.91 -26.97 -18.78
N PRO A 35 -28.46 -28.08 -19.40
CA PRO A 35 -27.13 -28.69 -19.17
C PRO A 35 -25.93 -27.78 -19.47
N VAL A 36 -26.13 -26.71 -20.26
CA VAL A 36 -25.06 -25.73 -20.59
C VAL A 36 -24.67 -24.89 -19.38
N ALA A 37 -25.62 -24.51 -18.52
CA ALA A 37 -25.34 -23.71 -17.33
C ALA A 37 -24.63 -24.55 -16.25
N ALA A 38 -25.02 -25.83 -16.11
CA ALA A 38 -24.38 -26.78 -15.19
C ALA A 38 -22.96 -27.17 -15.66
N ALA A 39 -22.75 -27.43 -16.96
CA ALA A 39 -21.43 -27.70 -17.50
C ALA A 39 -20.47 -26.51 -17.34
N ALA A 40 -20.98 -25.28 -17.53
CA ALA A 40 -20.21 -24.06 -17.30
C ALA A 40 -19.80 -23.88 -15.82
N SER A 41 -20.65 -24.26 -14.87
CA SER A 41 -20.28 -24.25 -13.44
C SER A 41 -19.26 -25.33 -13.08
N ASP A 42 -19.37 -26.52 -13.67
CA ASP A 42 -18.45 -27.63 -13.44
C ASP A 42 -17.06 -27.34 -14.02
N ASP A 43 -16.99 -26.75 -15.22
CA ASP A 43 -15.71 -26.34 -15.83
C ASP A 43 -15.04 -25.21 -15.05
N ALA A 44 -15.81 -24.21 -14.59
CA ALA A 44 -15.26 -23.17 -13.73
C ALA A 44 -14.71 -23.74 -12.42
N ALA A 45 -15.37 -24.74 -11.83
CA ALA A 45 -14.87 -25.44 -10.65
C ALA A 45 -13.61 -26.27 -10.93
N ALA A 46 -13.57 -26.98 -12.08
CA ALA A 46 -12.41 -27.75 -12.51
C ALA A 46 -11.17 -26.86 -12.73
N ILE A 47 -11.36 -25.68 -13.34
CA ILE A 47 -10.31 -24.66 -13.50
C ILE A 47 -9.83 -24.16 -12.13
N ARG A 48 -10.74 -23.82 -11.21
CA ARG A 48 -10.31 -23.42 -9.85
C ARG A 48 -9.52 -24.53 -9.14
N ALA A 49 -9.85 -25.79 -9.40
CA ALA A 49 -9.09 -26.93 -8.88
C ALA A 49 -7.68 -27.06 -9.49
N THR A 50 -7.41 -26.55 -10.70
CA THR A 50 -6.03 -26.51 -11.24
C THR A 50 -5.15 -25.56 -10.43
N GLY A 51 -5.69 -24.43 -9.96
CA GLY A 51 -4.99 -23.51 -9.06
C GLY A 51 -4.56 -24.19 -7.75
N ASN A 52 -5.42 -25.03 -7.16
CA ASN A 52 -5.07 -25.80 -5.96
C ASN A 52 -3.94 -26.81 -6.25
N LYS A 53 -4.00 -27.52 -7.38
CA LYS A 53 -2.93 -28.44 -7.80
C LYS A 53 -1.60 -27.72 -8.00
N PHE A 54 -1.64 -26.50 -8.54
CA PHE A 54 -0.46 -25.64 -8.70
C PHE A 54 0.15 -25.30 -7.34
N VAL A 55 -0.66 -24.78 -6.42
CA VAL A 55 -0.23 -24.47 -5.05
C VAL A 55 0.39 -25.68 -4.36
N ASP A 56 -0.25 -26.84 -4.48
CA ASP A 56 0.21 -28.09 -3.89
C ASP A 56 1.56 -28.54 -4.49
N ALA A 57 1.72 -28.49 -5.81
CA ALA A 57 2.95 -28.88 -6.49
C ALA A 57 4.10 -27.92 -6.17
N PHE A 58 3.86 -26.60 -6.22
CA PHE A 58 4.83 -25.58 -5.84
C PHE A 58 5.27 -25.75 -4.39
N ASN A 59 4.33 -25.92 -3.46
CA ASN A 59 4.63 -26.05 -2.04
C ASN A 59 5.36 -27.36 -1.70
N ARG A 60 5.30 -28.38 -2.57
CA ARG A 60 6.15 -29.59 -2.48
C ARG A 60 7.47 -29.45 -3.26
N GLN A 61 7.72 -28.32 -3.90
CA GLN A 61 8.85 -28.07 -4.80
C GLN A 61 8.94 -29.12 -5.93
N ASP A 62 7.78 -29.55 -6.44
CA ASP A 62 7.64 -30.58 -7.47
C ASP A 62 7.50 -29.93 -8.85
N ALA A 63 8.64 -29.55 -9.43
CA ALA A 63 8.71 -28.87 -10.72
C ALA A 63 8.08 -29.69 -11.86
N LYS A 64 8.20 -31.02 -11.79
CA LYS A 64 7.62 -31.93 -12.78
C LYS A 64 6.10 -31.98 -12.67
N ALA A 65 5.55 -32.04 -11.46
CA ALA A 65 4.09 -31.96 -11.27
C ALA A 65 3.55 -30.60 -11.71
N LEU A 66 4.28 -29.50 -11.47
CA LEU A 66 3.93 -28.17 -11.96
C LEU A 66 3.88 -28.13 -13.49
N ALA A 67 4.94 -28.58 -14.16
CA ALA A 67 5.01 -28.63 -15.62
C ALA A 67 3.91 -29.52 -16.23
N GLY A 68 3.47 -30.57 -15.52
CA GLY A 68 2.35 -31.42 -15.92
C GLY A 68 0.98 -30.71 -15.96
N LEU A 69 0.85 -29.54 -15.35
CA LEU A 69 -0.39 -28.73 -15.40
C LEU A 69 -0.49 -27.88 -16.67
N TRP A 70 0.53 -27.86 -17.51
CA TRP A 70 0.60 -27.09 -18.75
C TRP A 70 0.23 -27.92 -19.97
N THR A 71 -0.18 -27.28 -21.06
CA THR A 71 -0.19 -27.94 -22.39
C THR A 71 1.24 -28.29 -22.81
N GLU A 72 1.41 -29.14 -23.82
CA GLU A 72 2.75 -29.55 -24.31
C GLU A 72 3.57 -28.34 -24.79
N ASP A 73 2.90 -27.39 -25.43
CA ASP A 73 3.41 -26.16 -26.02
C ASP A 73 3.16 -24.91 -25.16
N GLY A 74 2.78 -25.10 -23.89
CA GLY A 74 2.38 -24.01 -23.00
C GLY A 74 3.49 -22.98 -22.77
N GLU A 75 3.11 -21.74 -22.48
CA GLU A 75 4.07 -20.63 -22.33
C GLU A 75 3.92 -19.86 -21.02
N TYR A 76 5.02 -19.70 -20.30
CA TYR A 76 5.12 -18.80 -19.17
C TYR A 76 5.93 -17.55 -19.54
N LEU A 77 5.37 -16.37 -19.28
CA LEU A 77 6.07 -15.09 -19.31
C LEU A 77 6.10 -14.52 -17.90
N ASP A 78 7.30 -14.33 -17.35
CA ASP A 78 7.45 -13.78 -16.00
C ASP A 78 7.51 -12.24 -15.97
N ASP A 79 7.54 -11.68 -14.77
CA ASP A 79 7.61 -10.26 -14.47
C ASP A 79 8.90 -9.57 -14.99
N ALA A 80 9.97 -10.33 -15.21
CA ALA A 80 11.20 -9.87 -15.85
C ALA A 80 11.14 -9.91 -17.39
N GLY A 81 10.02 -10.37 -17.96
CA GLY A 81 9.82 -10.51 -19.41
C GLY A 81 10.52 -11.73 -20.02
N ARG A 82 10.97 -12.69 -19.20
CA ARG A 82 11.56 -13.95 -19.67
C ARG A 82 10.45 -14.90 -20.07
N ARG A 83 10.63 -15.53 -21.23
CA ARG A 83 9.67 -16.46 -21.84
C ARG A 83 10.19 -17.90 -21.73
N PHE A 84 9.37 -18.79 -21.18
CA PHE A 84 9.60 -20.22 -21.08
C PHE A 84 8.53 -20.95 -21.88
N ALA A 85 8.94 -21.65 -22.95
CA ALA A 85 8.02 -22.30 -23.88
C ALA A 85 8.16 -23.82 -23.82
N GLY A 86 7.03 -24.50 -23.66
CA GLY A 86 6.92 -25.95 -23.50
C GLY A 86 7.20 -26.42 -22.08
N ARG A 87 6.68 -27.61 -21.76
CA ARG A 87 6.78 -28.21 -20.41
C ARG A 87 8.21 -28.33 -19.89
N GLU A 88 9.16 -28.69 -20.76
CA GLU A 88 10.56 -28.87 -20.36
C GLU A 88 11.20 -27.56 -19.87
N ALA A 89 10.99 -26.46 -20.59
CA ALA A 89 11.52 -25.15 -20.19
C ALA A 89 10.86 -24.64 -18.89
N ILE A 90 9.56 -24.91 -18.73
CA ILE A 90 8.81 -24.54 -17.53
C ILE A 90 9.25 -25.38 -16.32
N GLU A 91 9.46 -26.69 -16.49
CA GLU A 91 10.01 -27.56 -15.46
C GLU A 91 11.38 -27.06 -15.00
N ALA A 92 12.29 -26.78 -15.95
CA ALA A 92 13.62 -26.27 -15.65
C ALA A 92 13.58 -24.93 -14.90
N CYS A 93 12.68 -24.02 -15.28
CA CYS A 93 12.47 -22.73 -14.61
C CYS A 93 12.09 -22.91 -13.13
N TYR A 94 11.08 -23.74 -12.83
CA TYR A 94 10.66 -23.97 -11.45
C TYR A 94 11.71 -24.76 -10.66
N ALA A 95 12.41 -25.70 -11.28
CA ALA A 95 13.51 -26.42 -10.64
C ALA A 95 14.64 -25.46 -10.19
N ASP A 96 15.08 -24.56 -11.08
CA ASP A 96 16.07 -23.53 -10.76
C ASP A 96 15.59 -22.60 -9.64
N GLN A 97 14.31 -22.19 -9.67
CA GLN A 97 13.71 -21.39 -8.60
C GLN A 97 13.73 -22.13 -7.25
N PHE A 98 13.44 -23.43 -7.21
CA PHE A 98 13.42 -24.20 -5.97
C PHE A 98 14.83 -24.46 -5.41
N GLU A 99 15.83 -24.56 -6.29
CA GLU A 99 17.23 -24.69 -5.88
C GLU A 99 17.81 -23.36 -5.37
N THR A 100 17.47 -22.23 -6.00
CA THR A 100 18.10 -20.92 -5.74
C THR A 100 17.30 -20.00 -4.81
N GLY A 101 15.98 -20.13 -4.78
CA GLY A 101 15.06 -19.16 -4.16
C GLY A 101 14.83 -19.31 -2.65
N GLY A 102 15.44 -20.32 -2.01
CA GLY A 102 15.16 -20.67 -0.62
C GLY A 102 13.74 -21.26 -0.42
N PRO A 103 13.40 -21.70 0.80
CA PRO A 103 12.09 -22.31 1.06
C PRO A 103 11.00 -21.23 1.06
N ALA A 104 10.23 -21.16 -0.03
CA ALA A 104 9.03 -20.32 -0.12
C ALA A 104 7.76 -21.16 -0.29
N LYS A 105 6.66 -20.70 0.29
CA LYS A 105 5.32 -21.21 0.03
C LYS A 105 4.55 -20.22 -0.82
N ILE A 106 3.76 -20.72 -1.76
CA ILE A 106 2.87 -19.91 -2.57
C ILE A 106 1.43 -20.01 -2.06
N ARG A 107 0.73 -18.88 -2.12
CA ARG A 107 -0.72 -18.79 -2.02
C ARG A 107 -1.26 -18.14 -3.28
N ILE A 108 -2.33 -18.70 -3.84
CA ILE A 108 -3.02 -18.19 -5.01
C ILE A 108 -4.42 -17.72 -4.62
N MET A 109 -4.80 -16.53 -5.09
CA MET A 109 -6.15 -15.98 -4.98
C MET A 109 -6.69 -15.78 -6.39
N ILE A 110 -7.70 -16.58 -6.74
CA ILE A 110 -8.36 -16.49 -8.04
C ILE A 110 -9.40 -15.37 -7.97
N ASP A 111 -9.16 -14.27 -8.68
CA ASP A 111 -10.05 -13.12 -8.69
C ASP A 111 -11.22 -13.34 -9.67
N SER A 112 -10.96 -13.93 -10.84
CA SER A 112 -12.02 -14.26 -11.80
C SER A 112 -11.70 -15.50 -12.65
N VAL A 113 -12.76 -16.21 -13.08
CA VAL A 113 -12.68 -17.25 -14.11
C VAL A 113 -13.77 -16.96 -15.14
N ARG A 114 -13.40 -16.95 -16.41
CA ARG A 114 -14.28 -16.57 -17.51
C ARG A 114 -14.12 -17.54 -18.67
N LEU A 115 -15.12 -18.40 -18.86
CA LEU A 115 -15.19 -19.31 -19.99
C LEU A 115 -15.38 -18.51 -21.29
N LEU A 116 -14.52 -18.74 -22.28
CA LEU A 116 -14.61 -18.11 -23.60
C LEU A 116 -15.30 -19.04 -24.61
N SER A 117 -15.09 -20.35 -24.45
CA SER A 117 -15.64 -21.44 -25.25
C SER A 117 -15.72 -22.71 -24.38
N PRO A 118 -16.29 -23.83 -24.88
CA PRO A 118 -16.30 -25.10 -24.14
C PRO A 118 -14.91 -25.67 -23.78
N ASP A 119 -13.86 -25.18 -24.44
CA ASP A 119 -12.48 -25.67 -24.35
C ASP A 119 -11.46 -24.58 -24.01
N THR A 120 -11.86 -23.32 -23.83
CA THR A 120 -10.95 -22.22 -23.52
C THR A 120 -11.52 -21.31 -22.43
N ALA A 121 -10.67 -20.93 -21.48
CA ALA A 121 -11.03 -20.02 -20.39
C ALA A 121 -9.89 -19.06 -20.06
N ILE A 122 -10.24 -17.93 -19.45
CA ILE A 122 -9.27 -17.02 -18.81
C ILE A 122 -9.49 -17.06 -17.30
N GLU A 123 -8.40 -17.18 -16.57
CA GLU A 123 -8.33 -16.95 -15.13
C GLU A 123 -7.47 -15.71 -14.85
N ASP A 124 -7.97 -14.79 -14.04
CA ASP A 124 -7.19 -13.67 -13.52
C ASP A 124 -7.03 -13.86 -12.01
N GLY A 125 -5.83 -13.62 -11.49
CA GLY A 125 -5.58 -13.80 -10.06
C GLY A 125 -4.30 -13.15 -9.55
N ARG A 126 -4.00 -13.47 -8.30
CA ARG A 126 -2.85 -12.96 -7.55
C ARG A 126 -2.10 -14.09 -6.84
N ALA A 127 -0.79 -14.06 -6.91
CA ALA A 127 0.11 -14.95 -6.19
C ALA A 127 0.90 -14.18 -5.12
N VAL A 128 1.06 -14.81 -3.96
CA VAL A 128 1.86 -14.32 -2.83
C VAL A 128 2.82 -15.41 -2.39
N LEU A 129 4.08 -15.04 -2.19
CA LEU A 129 5.11 -15.91 -1.64
C LEU A 129 5.35 -15.61 -0.15
N GLU A 130 5.61 -16.66 0.62
CA GLU A 130 5.99 -16.59 2.03
C GLU A 130 7.28 -17.39 2.27
N PRO A 131 8.39 -16.76 2.69
CA PRO A 131 8.54 -15.32 2.92
C PRO A 131 8.39 -14.50 1.62
N ALA A 132 8.05 -13.22 1.76
CA ALA A 132 7.97 -12.31 0.63
C ALA A 132 9.34 -12.17 -0.05
N PRO A 133 9.39 -12.01 -1.40
CA PRO A 133 10.65 -11.81 -2.11
C PRO A 133 11.30 -10.48 -1.69
N PRO A 134 12.62 -10.35 -1.85
CA PRO A 134 13.31 -9.08 -1.62
C PRO A 134 12.83 -8.01 -2.62
N GLY A 135 12.70 -6.77 -2.16
CA GLY A 135 12.28 -5.64 -2.98
C GLY A 135 11.10 -4.87 -2.37
N PRO A 136 10.53 -3.91 -3.12
CA PRO A 136 9.33 -3.20 -2.71
C PRO A 136 8.18 -4.18 -2.46
N PRO A 137 7.40 -4.01 -1.37
CA PRO A 137 6.28 -4.89 -1.06
C PRO A 137 5.26 -4.84 -2.19
N GLY A 138 4.66 -5.97 -2.54
CA GLY A 138 3.77 -6.09 -3.68
C GLY A 138 3.15 -7.47 -3.76
N VAL A 139 2.44 -7.71 -4.86
CA VAL A 139 1.88 -9.01 -5.20
C VAL A 139 2.17 -9.31 -6.66
N SER A 140 2.33 -10.58 -7.01
CA SER A 140 2.34 -10.98 -8.41
C SER A 140 0.90 -11.06 -8.90
N LYS A 141 0.52 -10.22 -9.86
CA LYS A 141 -0.74 -10.39 -10.59
C LYS A 141 -0.47 -11.28 -11.78
N TYR A 142 -1.38 -12.20 -12.07
CA TYR A 142 -1.24 -13.09 -13.21
C TYR A 142 -2.55 -13.21 -14.00
N ALA A 143 -2.40 -13.58 -15.27
CA ALA A 143 -3.47 -14.05 -16.12
C ALA A 143 -3.09 -15.42 -16.72
N VAL A 144 -4.04 -16.35 -16.72
CA VAL A 144 -3.89 -17.69 -17.30
C VAL A 144 -4.90 -17.88 -18.41
N VAL A 145 -4.44 -18.34 -19.57
CA VAL A 145 -5.29 -18.95 -20.59
C VAL A 145 -5.28 -20.46 -20.36
N HIS A 146 -6.45 -21.00 -20.02
CA HIS A 146 -6.66 -22.43 -19.86
C HIS A 146 -7.23 -23.02 -21.15
N VAL A 147 -6.75 -24.21 -21.51
CA VAL A 147 -7.21 -24.99 -22.67
C VAL A 147 -7.59 -26.39 -22.19
N LYS A 148 -8.73 -26.89 -22.67
CA LYS A 148 -9.20 -28.25 -22.37
C LYS A 148 -8.68 -29.24 -23.41
N VAL A 149 -7.77 -30.11 -23.01
CA VAL A 149 -7.18 -31.16 -23.85
C VAL A 149 -7.63 -32.52 -23.32
N ASP A 150 -8.27 -33.33 -24.17
CA ASP A 150 -8.81 -34.65 -23.82
C ASP A 150 -9.66 -34.64 -22.52
N GLY A 151 -10.48 -33.58 -22.37
CA GLY A 151 -11.36 -33.39 -21.22
C GLY A 151 -10.68 -32.82 -19.97
N THR A 152 -9.36 -32.59 -19.99
CA THR A 152 -8.58 -32.04 -18.87
C THR A 152 -8.22 -30.59 -19.14
N TRP A 153 -8.51 -29.69 -18.19
CA TRP A 153 -8.06 -28.30 -18.24
C TRP A 153 -6.58 -28.20 -17.90
N LEU A 154 -5.83 -27.57 -18.80
CA LEU A 154 -4.39 -27.32 -18.71
C LEU A 154 -4.11 -25.84 -18.98
N MET A 155 -3.00 -25.34 -18.45
CA MET A 155 -2.55 -23.97 -18.72
C MET A 155 -1.85 -23.93 -20.09
N GLY A 156 -2.38 -23.14 -21.02
CA GLY A 156 -1.75 -22.89 -22.32
C GLY A 156 -0.86 -21.65 -22.30
N SER A 157 -1.20 -20.64 -21.49
CA SER A 157 -0.35 -19.47 -21.29
C SER A 157 -0.53 -18.91 -19.89
N VAL A 158 0.55 -18.56 -19.21
CA VAL A 158 0.53 -17.74 -17.99
C VAL A 158 1.40 -16.53 -18.23
N ARG A 159 0.90 -15.37 -17.82
CA ARG A 159 1.69 -14.14 -17.76
C ARG A 159 1.55 -13.58 -16.37
N ASP A 160 2.67 -13.25 -15.73
CA ASP A 160 2.65 -12.54 -14.47
C ASP A 160 3.37 -11.20 -14.54
N ALA A 161 3.07 -10.36 -13.56
CA ALA A 161 3.67 -9.06 -13.38
C ALA A 161 3.68 -8.72 -11.89
N TRP A 162 4.84 -8.30 -11.39
CA TRP A 162 4.92 -7.72 -10.06
C TRP A 162 4.20 -6.37 -10.02
N VAL A 163 3.24 -6.24 -9.10
CA VAL A 163 2.58 -4.99 -8.81
C VAL A 163 2.95 -4.56 -7.40
N GLU A 164 3.77 -3.52 -7.33
CA GLU A 164 4.15 -2.89 -6.08
C GLU A 164 2.92 -2.34 -5.36
N SER A 165 2.94 -2.49 -4.04
CA SER A 165 1.98 -1.81 -3.17
C SER A 165 2.21 -0.30 -3.29
N PRO A 166 1.15 0.51 -3.42
CA PRO A 166 1.29 1.96 -3.43
C PRO A 166 2.08 2.45 -2.21
N SER A 167 2.86 3.51 -2.42
CA SER A 167 3.58 4.22 -1.37
C SER A 167 3.09 5.65 -1.28
N GLY A 168 2.96 6.17 -0.07
CA GLY A 168 2.73 7.60 0.19
C GLY A 168 3.98 8.47 0.01
N TYR A 169 5.14 7.87 -0.31
CA TYR A 169 6.45 8.51 -0.29
C TYR A 169 6.52 9.82 -1.08
N ALA A 170 5.90 9.89 -2.27
CA ALA A 170 5.92 11.11 -3.08
C ALA A 170 5.35 12.35 -2.34
N ASN A 171 4.43 12.15 -1.41
CA ASN A 171 3.83 13.23 -0.61
C ASN A 171 4.68 13.64 0.60
N VAL A 172 5.70 12.85 0.94
CA VAL A 172 6.55 13.04 2.13
C VAL A 172 8.04 12.97 1.81
N ALA A 173 8.43 12.96 0.53
CA ALA A 173 9.81 12.82 0.09
C ALA A 173 10.72 13.91 0.68
N ASP A 174 10.17 15.10 0.90
CA ASP A 174 10.84 16.24 1.54
C ASP A 174 11.20 15.98 3.03
N LEU A 175 10.81 14.85 3.62
CA LEU A 175 11.25 14.42 4.95
C LEU A 175 12.50 13.53 4.91
N ASP A 176 13.05 13.19 3.72
CA ASP A 176 14.21 12.30 3.60
C ASP A 176 15.40 12.75 4.44
N TRP A 177 15.61 14.07 4.57
CA TRP A 177 16.71 14.61 5.36
C TRP A 177 16.58 14.31 6.86
N LEU A 178 15.39 14.00 7.37
CA LEU A 178 15.19 13.60 8.78
C LEU A 178 15.64 12.18 9.08
N ILE A 179 15.76 11.30 8.07
CA ILE A 179 16.07 9.89 8.27
C ILE A 179 17.49 9.74 8.81
N GLY A 180 17.64 8.97 9.88
CA GLY A 180 18.91 8.72 10.57
C GLY A 180 18.81 8.93 12.08
N LYS A 181 19.96 8.79 12.75
CA LYS A 181 20.12 9.02 14.18
C LYS A 181 20.61 10.44 14.44
N TRP A 182 20.07 11.09 15.46
CA TRP A 182 20.31 12.48 15.79
C TRP A 182 20.49 12.67 17.28
N SER A 183 21.30 13.64 17.67
CA SER A 183 21.41 14.06 19.07
C SER A 183 21.62 15.55 19.23
N ALA A 184 21.12 16.08 20.35
CA ALA A 184 21.40 17.42 20.84
C ALA A 184 21.65 17.39 22.35
N GLU A 185 22.42 18.35 22.85
CA GLU A 185 22.59 18.57 24.28
C GLU A 185 22.56 20.07 24.56
N GLU A 186 21.60 20.51 25.38
CA GLU A 186 21.44 21.91 25.75
C GLU A 186 21.10 22.04 27.22
N ARG A 187 21.87 22.88 27.94
CA ARG A 187 21.65 23.16 29.37
C ARG A 187 21.54 21.88 30.24
N GLY A 188 22.29 20.83 29.87
CA GLY A 188 22.31 19.54 30.56
C GLY A 188 21.14 18.61 30.21
N VAL A 189 20.25 19.01 29.30
CA VAL A 189 19.21 18.16 28.71
C VAL A 189 19.77 17.56 27.42
N ARG A 190 19.80 16.24 27.34
CA ARG A 190 20.21 15.51 26.14
C ARG A 190 18.98 14.94 25.43
N ILE A 191 18.94 15.07 24.11
CA ILE A 191 17.91 14.49 23.25
C ILE A 191 18.62 13.55 22.27
N ASP A 192 18.17 12.31 22.20
CA ASP A 192 18.54 11.36 21.15
C ASP A 192 17.29 10.98 20.35
N SER A 193 17.41 10.88 19.03
CA SER A 193 16.30 10.61 18.12
C SER A 193 16.74 9.68 17.00
N ASP A 194 15.94 8.65 16.71
CA ASP A 194 16.14 7.72 15.60
C ASP A 194 14.93 7.79 14.67
N CYS A 195 15.17 8.21 13.43
CA CYS A 195 14.15 8.41 12.41
C CYS A 195 14.34 7.41 11.28
N GLN A 196 13.31 6.62 10.97
CA GLN A 196 13.35 5.62 9.91
C GLN A 196 12.07 5.62 9.08
N TRP A 197 12.22 5.31 7.80
CA TRP A 197 11.07 5.03 6.93
C TRP A 197 10.39 3.73 7.35
N VAL A 198 9.07 3.75 7.46
CA VAL A 198 8.22 2.57 7.73
C VAL A 198 7.07 2.49 6.73
N ALA A 199 6.39 1.33 6.68
CA ALA A 199 5.22 1.09 5.83
C ALA A 199 5.43 1.53 4.37
N ASN A 200 6.43 0.92 3.72
CA ASN A 200 6.81 1.21 2.33
C ASN A 200 7.19 2.68 2.09
N LYS A 201 7.97 3.29 2.99
CA LYS A 201 8.35 4.72 2.97
C LYS A 201 7.17 5.69 2.96
N SER A 202 6.00 5.26 3.42
CA SER A 202 4.83 6.14 3.49
C SER A 202 4.80 6.98 4.77
N PHE A 203 5.55 6.55 5.80
CA PHE A 203 5.63 7.23 7.08
C PHE A 203 7.06 7.23 7.61
N VAL A 204 7.44 8.31 8.29
CA VAL A 204 8.63 8.37 9.14
C VAL A 204 8.22 7.98 10.55
N GLU A 205 8.83 6.93 11.09
CA GLU A 205 8.80 6.66 12.53
C GLU A 205 10.01 7.34 13.17
N ARG A 206 9.76 8.21 14.14
CA ARG A 206 10.75 8.82 15.01
C ARG A 206 10.60 8.27 16.42
N ARG A 207 11.64 7.62 16.95
CA ARG A 207 11.76 7.26 18.36
C ARG A 207 12.74 8.20 19.03
N TYR A 208 12.38 8.77 20.16
CA TYR A 208 13.25 9.70 20.85
C TYR A 208 13.32 9.44 22.35
N THR A 209 14.43 9.86 22.94
CA THR A 209 14.68 9.85 24.38
C THR A 209 15.17 11.23 24.79
N ILE A 210 14.63 11.76 25.88
CA ILE A 210 15.07 13.00 26.52
C ILE A 210 15.61 12.63 27.90
N THR A 211 16.88 12.94 28.13
CA THR A 211 17.58 12.74 29.40
C THR A 211 17.78 14.07 30.09
N GLN A 212 17.25 14.21 31.30
CA GLN A 212 17.37 15.42 32.12
C GLN A 212 18.72 15.45 32.87
N PRO A 213 19.13 16.62 33.42
CA PRO A 213 20.36 16.73 34.20
C PRO A 213 20.43 15.76 35.40
N ASP A 214 19.28 15.44 36.00
CA ASP A 214 19.15 14.48 37.11
C ASP A 214 19.17 13.01 36.67
N GLN A 215 19.46 12.75 35.39
CA GLN A 215 19.46 11.44 34.74
C GLN A 215 18.08 10.78 34.59
N SER A 216 16.99 11.47 34.95
CA SER A 216 15.65 10.99 34.59
C SER A 216 15.46 11.00 33.08
N GLN A 217 14.78 9.97 32.57
CA GLN A 217 14.56 9.78 31.14
C GLN A 217 13.07 9.74 30.83
N THR A 218 12.71 10.40 29.75
CA THR A 218 11.41 10.25 29.08
C THR A 218 11.66 9.84 27.65
N ALA A 219 10.75 9.07 27.06
CA ALA A 219 10.86 8.62 25.68
C ALA A 219 9.52 8.79 24.98
N GLY A 220 9.48 8.71 23.66
CA GLY A 220 8.25 8.77 22.90
C GLY A 220 8.41 8.26 21.48
N VAL A 221 7.28 8.09 20.81
CA VAL A 221 7.20 7.71 19.40
C VAL A 221 6.39 8.77 18.66
N GLN A 222 6.88 9.18 17.51
CA GLN A 222 6.16 10.03 16.58
C GLN A 222 6.11 9.34 15.22
N ILE A 223 4.93 9.29 14.62
CA ILE A 223 4.73 8.84 13.24
C ILE A 223 4.40 10.07 12.41
N ILE A 224 5.12 10.34 11.32
CA ILE A 224 4.87 11.45 10.41
C ILE A 224 4.54 10.87 9.04
N GLY A 225 3.44 11.30 8.42
CA GLY A 225 3.07 10.80 7.09
C GLY A 225 2.03 11.67 6.40
N TRP A 226 1.66 11.26 5.19
CA TRP A 226 0.60 11.92 4.43
C TRP A 226 -0.77 11.48 4.92
N ASN A 227 -1.60 12.44 5.35
CA ASN A 227 -3.02 12.23 5.56
C ASN A 227 -3.78 12.54 4.27
N ALA A 228 -4.30 11.51 3.62
CA ALA A 228 -5.04 11.64 2.36
C ALA A 228 -6.42 12.28 2.51
N ASP A 229 -7.03 12.25 3.70
CA ASP A 229 -8.34 12.86 3.97
C ASP A 229 -8.23 14.39 4.01
N THR A 230 -7.21 14.91 4.69
CA THR A 230 -6.95 16.35 4.79
C THR A 230 -6.01 16.89 3.71
N ALA A 231 -5.41 16.00 2.92
CA ALA A 231 -4.39 16.31 1.92
C ALA A 231 -3.22 17.14 2.50
N GLN A 232 -2.71 16.72 3.66
CA GLN A 232 -1.62 17.37 4.37
C GLN A 232 -0.68 16.35 5.00
N VAL A 233 0.57 16.75 5.24
CA VAL A 233 1.46 15.99 6.13
C VAL A 233 0.94 16.14 7.57
N GLN A 234 0.90 15.04 8.29
CA GLN A 234 0.40 14.98 9.66
C GLN A 234 1.32 14.11 10.50
N SER A 235 1.43 14.43 11.79
CA SER A 235 2.09 13.57 12.77
C SER A 235 1.14 13.09 13.85
N TRP A 236 1.47 11.93 14.42
CA TRP A 236 0.86 11.37 15.62
C TRP A 236 1.96 11.05 16.61
N ASP A 237 1.85 11.63 17.79
CA ASP A 237 2.85 11.58 18.84
C ASP A 237 2.28 10.79 20.03
N PHE A 238 3.09 9.93 20.64
CA PHE A 238 2.69 9.04 21.72
C PHE A 238 3.72 9.02 22.85
N SER A 239 3.24 9.25 24.06
CA SER A 239 4.04 9.30 25.29
C SER A 239 3.75 8.09 26.21
N PRO A 240 4.71 7.67 27.06
CA PRO A 240 4.58 6.50 27.94
C PRO A 240 3.47 6.61 28.99
N ASP A 241 3.06 7.82 29.32
CA ASP A 241 1.95 8.11 30.24
C ASP A 241 0.56 7.95 29.58
N GLY A 242 0.52 7.56 28.30
CA GLY A 242 -0.72 7.49 27.51
C GLY A 242 -1.11 8.82 26.86
N GLY A 243 -0.30 9.87 27.05
CA GLY A 243 -0.46 11.12 26.34
C GLY A 243 -0.27 10.95 24.82
N HIS A 244 -0.98 11.76 24.05
CA HIS A 244 -0.88 11.75 22.60
C HIS A 244 -1.11 13.14 22.01
N ALA A 245 -0.55 13.39 20.84
CA ALA A 245 -0.80 14.62 20.09
C ALA A 245 -0.92 14.35 18.59
N VAL A 246 -1.58 15.26 17.90
CA VAL A 246 -1.63 15.33 16.43
C VAL A 246 -0.96 16.63 16.01
N GLY A 247 -0.09 16.55 15.01
CA GLY A 247 0.53 17.71 14.38
C GLY A 247 0.06 17.88 12.94
N VAL A 248 -0.40 19.06 12.54
CA VAL A 248 -0.68 19.38 11.12
C VAL A 248 0.51 20.14 10.56
N TRP A 249 1.12 19.61 9.50
CA TRP A 249 2.38 20.11 8.99
C TRP A 249 2.20 20.99 7.76
N SER A 250 2.93 22.10 7.72
CA SER A 250 3.01 23.01 6.58
C SER A 250 4.47 23.24 6.21
N ALA A 251 4.78 23.14 4.92
CA ALA A 251 6.11 23.41 4.42
C ALA A 251 6.49 24.88 4.67
N GLN A 252 7.72 25.10 5.10
CA GLN A 252 8.34 26.41 5.23
C GLN A 252 9.65 26.45 4.43
N PRO A 253 10.18 27.64 4.09
CA PRO A 253 11.51 27.73 3.49
C PRO A 253 12.55 26.98 4.33
N GLY A 254 13.15 25.93 3.76
CA GLY A 254 14.19 25.14 4.43
C GLY A 254 13.67 24.18 5.51
N GLY A 255 12.37 23.95 5.66
CA GLY A 255 11.88 22.99 6.64
C GLY A 255 10.35 22.95 6.80
N TRP A 256 9.89 22.75 8.03
CA TRP A 256 8.49 22.46 8.32
C TRP A 256 8.00 23.19 9.59
N SER A 257 6.73 23.61 9.54
CA SER A 257 5.93 23.98 10.72
C SER A 257 5.01 22.83 11.04
N ALA A 258 4.80 22.51 12.32
CA ALA A 258 3.76 21.61 12.76
C ALA A 258 2.93 22.26 13.86
N GLU A 259 1.65 22.47 13.60
CA GLU A 259 0.68 22.92 14.60
C GLU A 259 0.19 21.71 15.39
N MET A 260 0.56 21.66 16.67
CA MET A 260 0.36 20.51 17.55
C MET A 260 -0.83 20.74 18.47
N HIS A 261 -1.70 19.73 18.55
CA HIS A 261 -2.78 19.63 19.52
C HIS A 261 -2.76 18.25 20.17
N GLY A 262 -2.73 18.21 21.50
CA GLY A 262 -2.63 16.95 22.21
C GLY A 262 -3.21 16.97 23.61
N VAL A 263 -3.01 15.86 24.30
CA VAL A 263 -3.42 15.64 25.68
C VAL A 263 -2.35 14.81 26.40
N THR A 264 -1.99 15.18 27.62
CA THR A 264 -1.08 14.41 28.49
C THR A 264 -1.81 13.21 29.12
N GLY A 265 -1.07 12.30 29.75
CA GLY A 265 -1.66 11.13 30.41
C GLY A 265 -2.64 11.46 31.54
N ASP A 266 -2.53 12.65 32.14
CA ASP A 266 -3.45 13.15 33.17
C ASP A 266 -4.68 13.90 32.60
N GLY A 267 -4.81 14.00 31.28
CA GLY A 267 -5.92 14.67 30.61
C GLY A 267 -5.71 16.16 30.33
N THR A 268 -4.54 16.73 30.65
CA THR A 268 -4.25 18.15 30.35
C THR A 268 -4.08 18.36 28.84
N ILE A 269 -4.91 19.24 28.27
CA ILE A 269 -4.82 19.62 26.85
C ILE A 269 -3.53 20.41 26.61
N THR A 270 -2.84 20.13 25.51
CA THR A 270 -1.62 20.85 25.12
C THR A 270 -1.74 21.38 23.70
N THR A 271 -1.16 22.55 23.45
CA THR A 271 -0.98 23.10 22.10
C THR A 271 0.42 23.66 21.93
N SER A 272 0.96 23.63 20.71
CA SER A 272 2.23 24.29 20.37
C SER A 272 2.40 24.40 18.86
N VAL A 273 3.36 25.21 18.43
CA VAL A 273 3.85 25.19 17.04
C VAL A 273 5.31 24.74 17.07
N ASN A 274 5.60 23.62 16.44
CA ASN A 274 6.94 23.09 16.29
C ASN A 274 7.52 23.51 14.95
N LEU A 275 8.73 24.07 14.96
CA LEU A 275 9.46 24.55 13.81
C LEU A 275 10.69 23.67 13.62
N LEU A 276 10.82 23.10 12.43
CA LEU A 276 11.98 22.34 12.00
C LEU A 276 12.63 23.08 10.83
N THR A 277 13.94 23.29 10.90
CA THR A 277 14.70 23.95 9.82
C THR A 277 15.96 23.14 9.52
N LYS A 278 16.06 22.62 8.30
CA LYS A 278 17.27 21.96 7.82
C LYS A 278 18.38 23.01 7.70
N LEU A 279 19.53 22.74 8.31
CA LEU A 279 20.72 23.57 8.15
C LEU A 279 21.59 23.04 7.03
N ASP A 280 21.91 21.75 7.10
CA ASP A 280 22.67 20.99 6.12
C ASP A 280 22.29 19.49 6.23
N ASP A 281 23.09 18.60 5.63
CA ASP A 281 22.81 17.16 5.67
C ASP A 281 23.08 16.52 7.04
N ASP A 282 23.85 17.17 7.90
CA ASP A 282 24.30 16.67 9.21
C ASP A 282 23.70 17.44 10.40
N ALA A 283 22.90 18.49 10.15
CA ALA A 283 22.27 19.27 11.20
C ALA A 283 20.91 19.85 10.82
N TYR A 284 20.01 19.91 11.81
CA TYR A 284 18.78 20.69 11.74
C TYR A 284 18.44 21.34 13.07
N VAL A 285 17.63 22.39 13.02
CA VAL A 285 17.12 23.10 14.20
C VAL A 285 15.71 22.66 14.47
N TRP A 286 15.41 22.42 15.74
CA TRP A 286 14.06 22.28 16.26
C TRP A 286 13.76 23.40 17.27
N LYS A 287 12.54 23.95 17.22
CA LYS A 287 12.06 24.91 18.20
C LYS A 287 10.56 24.72 18.42
N SER A 288 10.07 24.88 19.64
CA SER A 288 8.65 24.87 19.96
C SER A 288 8.22 26.21 20.54
N VAL A 289 7.19 26.80 19.94
CA VAL A 289 6.64 28.13 20.29
C VAL A 289 5.14 28.08 20.54
N HIS A 290 4.57 29.14 21.11
CA HIS A 290 3.13 29.25 21.37
C HIS A 290 2.58 28.08 22.20
N ARG A 291 3.34 27.70 23.22
CA ARG A 291 3.12 26.48 24.00
C ARG A 291 2.08 26.73 25.09
N MET A 292 1.11 25.82 25.23
CA MET A 292 0.08 25.84 26.26
C MET A 292 -0.04 24.47 26.92
N ALA A 293 -0.32 24.46 28.23
CA ALA A 293 -0.78 23.30 28.98
C ALA A 293 -2.02 23.70 29.79
N GLY A 294 -3.17 23.17 29.41
CA GLY A 294 -4.48 23.68 29.83
C GLY A 294 -4.60 25.16 29.47
N GLU A 295 -4.93 25.98 30.46
CA GLU A 295 -5.00 27.44 30.32
C GLU A 295 -3.65 28.14 30.60
N THR A 296 -2.60 27.38 30.92
CA THR A 296 -1.30 27.94 31.32
C THR A 296 -0.36 28.08 30.11
N PRO A 297 0.09 29.30 29.77
CA PRO A 297 1.13 29.48 28.77
C PRO A 297 2.48 28.97 29.29
N LEU A 298 3.18 28.22 28.46
CA LEU A 298 4.53 27.75 28.71
C LEU A 298 5.55 28.58 27.93
N PRO A 299 6.78 28.78 28.44
CA PRO A 299 7.83 29.43 27.68
C PRO A 299 8.15 28.69 26.39
N ASP A 300 8.39 29.45 25.32
CA ASP A 300 9.00 28.96 24.10
C ASP A 300 10.36 28.32 24.40
N THR A 301 10.71 27.30 23.62
CA THR A 301 12.03 26.67 23.76
C THR A 301 13.10 27.56 23.12
N GLY A 302 14.36 27.35 23.55
CA GLY A 302 15.49 27.73 22.73
C GLY A 302 15.49 26.96 21.39
N GLU A 303 16.32 27.40 20.46
CA GLU A 303 16.64 26.60 19.28
C GLU A 303 17.51 25.43 19.70
N VAL A 304 17.05 24.22 19.40
CA VAL A 304 17.78 22.98 19.66
C VAL A 304 18.43 22.51 18.36
N VAL A 305 19.76 22.49 18.31
CA VAL A 305 20.50 22.01 17.13
C VAL A 305 20.72 20.50 17.25
N LEU A 306 19.96 19.72 16.48
CA LEU A 306 20.15 18.28 16.35
C LEU A 306 21.23 17.98 15.32
N ARG A 307 22.24 17.22 15.74
CA ARG A 307 23.35 16.77 14.89
C ARG A 307 23.24 15.30 14.58
N ARG A 308 23.52 14.93 13.34
CA ARG A 308 23.51 13.55 12.87
C ARG A 308 24.59 12.76 13.59
N GLN A 309 24.24 11.57 14.06
CA GLN A 309 25.20 10.62 14.60
C GLN A 309 25.80 9.79 13.46
N PRO A 310 27.10 9.49 13.49
CA PRO A 310 27.72 8.62 12.49
C PRO A 310 27.08 7.24 12.51
N ALA A 311 26.93 6.65 11.31
CA ALA A 311 26.54 5.25 11.19
C ALA A 311 27.63 4.39 11.88
N ARG A 312 27.22 3.54 12.82
CA ARG A 312 28.11 2.64 13.56
C ARG A 312 28.53 1.46 12.69
#